data_AF-A0A7C9AC08-F1
#
_entry.id   AF-A0A7C9AC08-F1
#
_cell.length_a   1.000
_cell.length_b   1.000
_cell.length_c   1.000
_cell.angle_alpha   90.00
_cell.angle_beta   90.00
_cell.angle_gamma   90.00
#
_symmetry.space_group_name_H-M   'P 1'
#
loop_
_entity.id
_entity.type
_entity.pdbx_description
1 polymer ?
#
loop_
_entity_poly.entity_id
_entity_poly.type
_entity_poly.pdbx_seq_one_letter_code
_entity_poly.pdbx_strand_id
1 'polypeptide(L)'
;GAGLPSNASDYLPKLVELTRKVTEQVKLLAKDEDEKLAETRPPYDQAKALGTTNIDVVRIAAGLPCGSEGFLLMHARWRKLERDLYNERKERYDITQIPDVYDSCK
;
A
#
# COMPACT_ATOMS: atom_id res chain seq x y z
N GLY A 1 16.28 -0.28 -21.46
CA GLY A 1 16.78 -1.31 -20.55
C GLY A 1 17.87 -0.80 -19.63
N ALA A 2 17.52 0.12 -18.72
CA ALA A 2 18.47 0.78 -17.84
C ALA A 2 18.72 -0.05 -16.56
N GLY A 3 19.97 -0.51 -16.34
CA GLY A 3 20.49 -0.85 -15.01
C GLY A 3 19.88 -2.05 -14.25
N LEU A 4 18.81 -2.68 -14.73
CA LEU A 4 18.23 -3.86 -14.09
C LEU A 4 19.10 -5.09 -14.33
N PRO A 5 19.37 -5.88 -13.28
CA PRO A 5 20.14 -7.10 -13.42
C PRO A 5 19.33 -8.15 -14.18
N SER A 6 20.02 -9.06 -14.88
CA SER A 6 19.40 -10.08 -15.75
C SER A 6 18.45 -11.03 -15.00
N ASN A 7 18.54 -11.07 -13.67
CA ASN A 7 17.71 -11.88 -12.78
C ASN A 7 16.52 -11.09 -12.17
N ALA A 8 16.17 -9.91 -12.69
CA ALA A 8 15.08 -9.09 -12.17
C ALA A 8 13.74 -9.86 -12.07
N SER A 9 13.47 -10.75 -13.02
CA SER A 9 12.28 -11.63 -13.03
C SER A 9 12.21 -12.57 -11.81
N ASP A 10 13.35 -12.96 -11.27
CA ASP A 10 13.44 -13.94 -10.18
C ASP A 10 12.95 -13.34 -8.85
N TYR A 11 12.82 -12.02 -8.78
CA TYR A 11 12.28 -11.29 -7.63
C TYR A 11 10.75 -11.13 -7.68
N LEU A 12 10.09 -11.42 -8.80
CA LEU A 12 8.63 -11.30 -8.92
C LEU A 12 7.85 -12.17 -7.91
N PRO A 13 8.24 -13.44 -7.65
CA PRO A 13 7.61 -14.23 -6.59
C PRO A 13 7.76 -13.55 -5.22
N LYS A 14 8.93 -12.96 -4.95
CA LYS A 14 9.20 -12.27 -3.69
C LYS A 14 8.37 -11.00 -3.56
N LEU A 15 8.19 -10.27 -4.66
CA LEU A 15 7.35 -9.09 -4.71
C LEU A 15 5.89 -9.43 -4.35
N VAL A 16 5.33 -10.49 -4.94
CA VAL A 16 3.97 -10.96 -4.60
C VAL A 16 3.86 -11.37 -3.13
N GLU A 17 4.84 -12.09 -2.61
CA GLU A 17 4.89 -12.47 -1.18
C GLU A 17 4.86 -11.24 -0.28
N LEU A 18 5.67 -10.22 -0.59
CA LEU A 18 5.74 -8.97 0.16
C LEU A 18 4.44 -8.17 0.04
N THR A 19 3.85 -8.06 -1.15
CA THR A 19 2.54 -7.41 -1.35
C THR A 19 1.47 -8.07 -0.48
N ARG A 20 1.40 -9.41 -0.44
CA ARG A 20 0.44 -10.13 0.42
C ARG A 20 0.70 -9.87 1.91
N LYS A 21 1.97 -9.84 2.35
CA LYS A 21 2.34 -9.51 3.73
C LYS A 21 1.90 -8.10 4.12
N VAL A 22 2.12 -7.12 3.25
CA VAL A 22 1.66 -5.74 3.48
C VAL A 22 0.14 -5.69 3.54
N THR A 23 -0.58 -6.34 2.61
CA THR A 23 -2.05 -6.38 2.65
C THR A 23 -2.57 -6.89 4.00
N GLU A 24 -2.06 -8.01 4.52
CA GLU A 24 -2.51 -8.54 5.81
C GLU A 24 -2.14 -7.64 6.99
N GLN A 25 -0.96 -7.01 6.99
CA GLN A 25 -0.60 -6.05 8.03
C GLN A 25 -1.53 -4.82 8.03
N VAL A 26 -1.80 -4.26 6.86
CA VAL A 26 -2.68 -3.08 6.73
C VAL A 26 -4.12 -3.42 7.10
N LYS A 27 -4.57 -4.66 6.85
CA LYS A 27 -5.88 -5.16 7.32
C LYS A 27 -5.99 -5.20 8.84
N LEU A 28 -4.93 -5.60 9.55
CA LEU A 28 -4.91 -5.58 11.02
C LEU A 28 -4.97 -4.14 11.54
N LEU A 29 -4.21 -3.23 10.93
CA LEU A 29 -4.23 -1.81 11.27
C LEU A 29 -5.60 -1.17 10.99
N ALA A 30 -6.27 -1.54 9.90
CA ALA A 30 -7.61 -1.06 9.57
C ALA A 30 -8.67 -1.50 10.60
N LYS A 31 -8.53 -2.71 11.16
CA LYS A 31 -9.43 -3.19 12.23
C LYS A 31 -9.17 -2.45 13.55
N ASP A 32 -7.90 -2.30 13.93
CA ASP A 32 -7.51 -1.56 15.14
C ASP A 32 -7.95 -0.08 15.06
N GLU A 33 -7.85 0.55 13.89
CA GLU A 33 -8.35 1.91 13.65
C GLU A 33 -9.89 1.98 13.81
N ASP A 34 -10.63 1.03 13.24
CA ASP A 34 -12.10 0.98 13.35
C ASP A 34 -12.56 0.73 14.82
N GLU A 35 -11.88 -0.17 15.55
CA GLU A 35 -12.13 -0.44 16.97
C GLU A 35 -11.88 0.82 17.83
N LYS A 36 -10.76 1.53 17.61
CA LYS A 36 -10.46 2.80 18.32
C LYS A 36 -11.45 3.91 18.00
N LEU A 37 -11.88 4.03 16.75
CA LEU A 37 -12.92 5.01 16.34
C LEU A 37 -14.30 4.67 16.91
N ALA A 38 -14.59 3.38 17.16
CA ALA A 38 -15.82 2.98 17.84
C ALA A 38 -15.83 3.40 19.32
N GLU A 39 -14.69 3.39 20.00
CA GLU A 39 -14.54 3.79 21.41
C GLU A 39 -14.45 5.32 21.60
N THR A 40 -13.83 6.01 20.64
CA THR A 40 -13.71 7.46 20.59
C THR A 40 -14.33 7.94 19.29
N ARG A 41 -15.59 8.37 19.30
CA ARG A 41 -16.23 9.03 18.16
C ARG A 41 -16.09 10.56 18.27
N PRO A 42 -14.97 11.18 17.83
CA PRO A 42 -14.97 12.61 17.59
C PRO A 42 -15.87 12.92 16.38
N PRO A 43 -16.46 14.12 16.31
CA PRO A 43 -17.38 14.48 15.25
C PRO A 43 -16.60 14.74 13.95
N TYR A 44 -16.63 13.76 13.06
CA TYR A 44 -16.33 13.87 11.62
C TYR A 44 -14.90 14.32 11.24
N ASP A 45 -14.43 13.77 10.12
CA ASP A 45 -13.07 13.90 9.59
C ASP A 45 -12.78 15.34 9.14
N GLN A 46 -12.35 16.20 10.07
CA GLN A 46 -11.80 17.51 9.74
C GLN A 46 -10.34 17.35 9.33
N ALA A 47 -10.10 16.84 8.12
CA ALA A 47 -8.82 16.97 7.45
C ALA A 47 -8.57 18.47 7.14
N LYS A 48 -8.10 19.23 8.14
CA LYS A 48 -7.47 20.54 7.90
C LYS A 48 -6.12 20.26 7.23
N ALA A 49 -6.12 20.23 5.91
CA ALA A 49 -4.90 20.32 5.10
C ALA A 49 -4.31 21.74 5.25
N LEU A 50 -3.68 22.01 6.40
CA LEU A 50 -2.84 23.19 6.59
C LEU A 50 -1.55 22.93 5.84
N GLY A 51 -1.48 23.37 4.58
CA GLY A 51 -0.41 23.13 3.58
C GLY A 51 1.03 23.29 4.09
N THR A 52 1.48 22.33 4.89
CA THR A 52 2.82 22.22 5.42
C THR A 52 3.35 20.88 4.92
N THR A 53 4.42 20.95 4.14
CA THR A 53 5.10 19.81 3.51
C THR A 53 5.64 18.77 4.50
N ASN A 54 5.51 19.02 5.80
CA ASN A 54 5.99 18.18 6.89
C ASN A 54 4.88 17.42 7.64
N ILE A 55 3.61 17.54 7.21
CA ILE A 55 2.48 16.83 7.86
C ILE A 55 2.70 15.31 7.85
N ASP A 56 3.24 14.77 6.76
CA ASP A 56 3.46 13.32 6.67
C ASP A 56 4.51 12.83 7.65
N VAL A 57 5.52 13.65 8.00
CA VAL A 57 6.54 13.27 8.99
C VAL A 57 5.93 13.08 10.38
N VAL A 58 5.07 14.01 10.80
CA VAL A 58 4.40 13.94 12.10
C VAL A 58 3.41 12.77 12.15
N ARG A 59 2.70 12.52 11.05
CA ARG A 59 1.73 11.41 10.96
C ARG A 59 2.41 10.06 10.94
N ILE A 60 3.50 9.91 10.17
CA ILE A 60 4.34 8.70 10.19
C ILE A 60 4.91 8.46 11.59
N ALA A 61 5.40 9.51 12.27
CA ALA A 61 5.88 9.39 13.65
C ALA A 61 4.77 8.97 14.64
N ALA A 62 3.53 9.36 14.38
CA ALA A 62 2.35 8.93 15.12
C ALA A 62 1.81 7.55 14.70
N GLY A 63 2.48 6.85 13.76
CA GLY A 63 2.05 5.56 13.24
C GLY A 63 0.86 5.64 12.28
N LEU A 64 0.51 6.82 11.78
CA LEU A 64 -0.56 7.05 10.82
C LEU A 64 -0.02 7.00 9.37
N PRO A 65 -0.83 6.55 8.40
CA PRO A 65 -0.45 6.56 6.99
C PRO A 65 -0.18 7.98 6.49
N CYS A 66 0.76 8.13 5.56
CA CYS A 66 0.99 9.41 4.85
C CYS A 66 -0.21 9.76 3.96
N GLY A 67 -0.48 11.06 3.77
CA GLY A 67 -1.69 11.54 3.09
C GLY A 67 -2.97 11.26 3.89
N SER A 68 -4.03 12.04 3.69
CA SER A 68 -5.27 11.94 4.49
C SER A 68 -6.07 10.64 4.26
N GLU A 69 -5.47 9.59 3.70
CA GLU A 69 -6.10 8.26 3.56
C GLU A 69 -6.04 7.51 4.90
N GLY A 70 -7.14 6.88 5.33
CA GLY A 70 -7.16 5.95 6.48
C GLY A 70 -6.72 4.52 6.11
N PHE A 71 -6.46 3.67 7.11
CA PHE A 71 -5.96 2.31 6.90
C PHE A 71 -6.94 1.43 6.08
N LEU A 72 -8.25 1.66 6.22
CA LEU A 72 -9.27 0.94 5.45
C LEU A 72 -9.12 1.17 3.93
N LEU A 73 -8.92 2.42 3.52
CA LEU A 73 -8.74 2.76 2.10
C LEU A 73 -7.41 2.22 1.59
N MET A 74 -6.35 2.33 2.40
CA MET A 74 -5.03 1.79 2.06
C MET A 74 -5.09 0.25 1.88
N HIS A 75 -5.82 -0.46 2.76
CA HIS A 75 -6.04 -1.91 2.64
C HIS A 75 -6.75 -2.26 1.32
N ALA A 76 -7.78 -1.52 0.94
CA ALA A 76 -8.49 -1.78 -0.32
C ALA A 76 -7.57 -1.65 -1.54
N ARG A 77 -6.67 -0.66 -1.54
CA ARG A 77 -5.67 -0.45 -2.60
C ARG A 77 -4.65 -1.60 -2.65
N TRP A 78 -4.09 -2.00 -1.51
CA TRP A 78 -3.18 -3.14 -1.42
C TRP A 78 -3.83 -4.45 -1.85
N ARG A 79 -5.08 -4.69 -1.44
CA ARG A 79 -5.83 -5.90 -1.84
C ARG A 79 -6.09 -5.96 -3.33
N LYS A 80 -6.36 -4.82 -3.96
CA LYS A 80 -6.46 -4.71 -5.42
C LYS A 80 -5.13 -5.07 -6.08
N LEU A 81 -4.04 -4.45 -5.65
CA LEU A 81 -2.71 -4.72 -6.19
C LEU A 81 -2.32 -6.20 -6.03
N GLU A 82 -2.53 -6.80 -4.85
CA GLU A 82 -2.23 -8.22 -4.61
C GLU A 82 -2.92 -9.14 -5.64
N ARG A 83 -4.21 -8.90 -5.91
CA ARG A 83 -4.98 -9.70 -6.87
C ARG A 83 -4.55 -9.46 -8.31
N ASP A 84 -4.26 -8.21 -8.66
CA ASP A 84 -4.01 -7.82 -10.03
C ASP A 84 -2.54 -8.09 -10.43
N LEU A 85 -1.60 -8.10 -9.46
CA LEU A 85 -0.16 -8.33 -9.68
C LEU A 85 0.16 -9.76 -10.11
N TYR A 86 -0.58 -10.76 -9.62
CA TYR A 86 -0.35 -12.16 -9.96
C TYR A 86 -1.65 -12.91 -10.24
N ASN A 87 -1.75 -13.44 -11.46
CA ASN A 87 -2.87 -14.26 -11.87
C ASN A 87 -2.62 -15.74 -11.56
N GLU A 88 -3.17 -16.22 -10.45
CA GLU A 88 -3.02 -17.62 -10.01
C GLU A 88 -3.53 -18.64 -11.05
N ARG A 89 -4.54 -18.30 -11.87
CA ARG A 89 -5.08 -19.23 -12.89
C ARG A 89 -4.17 -19.38 -14.11
N LYS A 90 -3.40 -18.35 -14.42
CA LYS A 90 -2.53 -18.28 -15.61
C LYS A 90 -1.03 -18.36 -15.26
N GLU A 91 -0.71 -18.45 -13.97
CA GLU A 91 0.65 -18.42 -13.43
C GLU A 91 1.49 -17.26 -13.98
N ARG A 92 0.87 -16.07 -14.09
CA ARG A 92 1.47 -14.92 -14.78
C ARG A 92 1.48 -13.69 -13.89
N TYR A 93 2.64 -13.04 -13.85
CA TYR A 93 2.82 -11.72 -13.24
C TYR A 93 2.38 -10.61 -14.19
N ASP A 94 1.73 -9.60 -13.66
CA ASP A 94 1.39 -8.37 -14.37
C ASP A 94 2.11 -7.18 -13.72
N ILE A 95 3.35 -6.95 -14.13
CA ILE A 95 4.16 -5.85 -13.62
C ILE A 95 3.64 -4.47 -14.03
N THR A 96 2.68 -4.39 -14.97
CA THR A 96 2.05 -3.11 -15.35
C THR A 96 1.26 -2.48 -14.22
N GLN A 97 0.89 -3.27 -13.20
CA GLN A 97 0.22 -2.78 -12.00
C GLN A 97 1.12 -1.90 -11.11
N ILE A 98 2.43 -1.89 -11.37
CA ILE A 98 3.40 -1.04 -10.68
C ILE A 98 4.17 -0.24 -11.75
N PRO A 99 3.69 0.97 -12.11
CA PRO A 99 4.23 1.76 -13.21
C PRO A 99 5.74 1.95 -13.15
N ASP A 100 6.29 2.28 -11.97
CA ASP A 100 7.73 2.49 -11.80
C ASP A 100 8.55 1.21 -12.08
N VAL A 101 8.03 0.04 -11.71
CA VAL A 101 8.66 -1.26 -11.99
C VAL A 101 8.53 -1.58 -13.48
N TYR A 102 7.36 -1.32 -14.08
CA TYR A 102 7.13 -1.54 -15.51
C TYR A 102 8.06 -0.67 -16.37
N ASP A 103 8.16 0.61 -16.07
CA ASP A 103 8.98 1.57 -16.80
C ASP A 103 10.47 1.23 -16.67
N SER A 104 10.90 0.76 -15.50
CA SER A 104 12.28 0.31 -15.30
C SER A 104 12.61 -0.92 -16.16
N CYS A 105 11.66 -1.83 -16.34
CA CYS A 105 11.82 -3.04 -17.15
C CYS A 105 11.85 -2.81 -18.68
N LYS A 106 11.64 -1.58 -19.16
CA LYS A 106 11.66 -1.20 -20.58
C LYS A 106 13.06 -0.75 -21.05
#